data_AF-A0A495QZ60-F1
#
_entry.id   AF-A0A495QZ60-F1
#
_cell.length_a   1.000
_cell.length_b   1.000
_cell.length_c   1.000
_cell.angle_alpha   90.00
_cell.angle_beta   90.00
_cell.angle_gamma   90.00
#
_symmetry.space_group_name_H-M   'P 1'
#
loop_
_entity.id
_entity.type
_entity.pdbx_description
1 polymer ?
#
loop_
_entity_poly.entity_id
_entity_poly.type
_entity_poly.pdbx_seq_one_letter_code
_entity_poly.pdbx_strand_id
1 'polypeptide(L)'
;MMNGRMEAPAIISPNNVLANAMLRSVDMVRPRLQAMNPDRVTFCVGTQINGAPHLGTSLVHTAAFLLAKAAKRTFNVDTIVRFGALDNAPYDIRLDPETHHAYQQTYAHALGAAAVDDLIEKYYRGMFDSLADATGVDYEIETYSRRQAMPAFRHEFLATLGRLEQIRWPLAPSHGHVHLRLPCPQCGWAEKRGERTRLLRTGSGGADFAAICTDHGDYEVAITADTRAYLDLPTLYRNLVKERMAARDHVNLSVMVKGGDWAYGCQLVDEAFAQLPSLAPPPRIFTPMVLTDTGAKLSKSLIREGKVPPPTGARDWMLDITDWPGTIDSYVDVLVWLVGKMLADPKHFYRSYTTHELDRVMTARPPAELAVRAREMNLYRRYFDLVAAGRKTIEVRVQYPNLRKLKVGDHIRFICGRDDVLTRVRRVARYRSFEEMFDAEGPSSVNPDSPRDQQLANIRRIYGPEKEALGVLAIEISLVSPADP
;
A
#
# COMPACT_ATOMS: atom_id res chain seq x y z
N MET A 1 17.58 -3.42 -46.02
CA MET A 1 17.07 -2.38 -45.10
C MET A 1 16.79 -3.05 -43.77
N MET A 2 17.60 -2.77 -42.74
CA MET A 2 17.42 -3.33 -41.40
C MET A 2 16.23 -2.64 -40.73
N ASN A 3 15.23 -3.42 -40.32
CA ASN A 3 14.14 -2.96 -39.46
C ASN A 3 14.73 -2.56 -38.10
N GLY A 4 15.11 -1.30 -37.95
CA GLY A 4 15.47 -0.70 -36.67
C GLY A 4 14.23 -0.63 -35.79
N ARG A 5 13.95 -1.68 -35.02
CA ARG A 5 13.14 -1.54 -33.80
C ARG A 5 13.89 -0.53 -32.94
N MET A 6 13.34 0.68 -32.79
CA MET A 6 13.87 1.63 -31.80
C MET A 6 13.81 0.94 -30.44
N GLU A 7 14.97 0.62 -29.87
CA GLU A 7 15.05 0.11 -28.51
C GLU A 7 14.43 1.15 -27.57
N ALA A 8 13.51 0.70 -26.70
CA ALA A 8 12.97 1.55 -25.66
C ALA A 8 14.14 2.14 -24.84
N PRO A 9 14.12 3.43 -24.50
CA PRO A 9 15.27 4.06 -23.87
C PRO A 9 15.63 3.36 -22.57
N ALA A 10 16.90 3.00 -22.44
CA ALA A 10 17.43 2.43 -21.23
C ALA A 10 17.40 3.46 -20.10
N ILE A 11 16.97 3.05 -18.91
CA ILE A 11 17.25 3.78 -17.68
C ILE A 11 18.74 3.57 -17.42
N ILE A 12 19.55 4.63 -17.53
CA ILE A 12 20.98 4.55 -17.23
C ILE A 12 21.19 5.11 -15.83
N SER A 13 21.69 4.27 -14.91
CA SER A 13 21.94 4.65 -13.53
C SER A 13 23.39 4.35 -13.14
N PRO A 14 24.06 5.26 -12.41
CA PRO A 14 25.36 4.95 -11.83
C PRO A 14 25.24 3.84 -10.77
N ASN A 15 26.36 3.19 -10.45
CA ASN A 15 26.39 2.23 -9.35
C ASN A 15 25.99 2.92 -8.02
N ASN A 16 25.17 2.23 -7.23
CA ASN A 16 24.88 2.60 -5.85
C ASN A 16 25.35 1.48 -4.90
N VAL A 17 25.44 1.76 -3.59
CA VAL A 17 25.90 0.79 -2.58
C VAL A 17 25.10 -0.52 -2.64
N LEU A 18 23.80 -0.41 -2.93
CA LEU A 18 22.87 -1.53 -2.99
C LEU A 18 23.03 -2.39 -4.25
N ALA A 19 23.58 -1.83 -5.33
CA ALA A 19 23.69 -2.48 -6.63
C ALA A 19 24.61 -3.70 -6.62
N ASN A 20 25.61 -3.69 -5.74
CA ASN A 20 26.53 -4.82 -5.57
C ASN A 20 26.09 -5.77 -4.45
N ALA A 21 25.13 -5.35 -3.61
CA ALA A 21 24.65 -6.12 -2.47
C ALA A 21 23.35 -6.89 -2.77
N MET A 22 22.61 -6.51 -3.82
CA MET A 22 21.33 -7.12 -4.17
C MET A 22 21.27 -7.55 -5.63
N LEU A 23 20.69 -8.73 -5.87
CA LEU A 23 20.37 -9.21 -7.21
C LEU A 23 19.02 -8.65 -7.69
N ARG A 24 18.08 -8.44 -6.78
CA ARG A 24 16.76 -7.87 -7.06
C ARG A 24 16.40 -6.81 -6.03
N SER A 25 15.64 -5.80 -6.44
CA SER A 25 15.21 -4.72 -5.55
C SER A 25 14.43 -5.23 -4.32
N VAL A 26 13.69 -6.34 -4.47
CA VAL A 26 12.91 -6.98 -3.41
C VAL A 26 13.78 -7.75 -2.40
N ASP A 27 15.05 -8.01 -2.67
CA ASP A 27 15.93 -8.74 -1.74
C ASP A 27 16.18 -7.95 -0.43
N MET A 28 15.83 -6.67 -0.38
CA MET A 28 15.85 -5.85 0.84
C MET A 28 15.04 -6.46 2.00
N VAL A 29 13.97 -7.21 1.72
CA VAL A 29 13.16 -7.86 2.78
C VAL A 29 13.67 -9.26 3.16
N ARG A 30 14.58 -9.84 2.38
CA ARG A 30 15.07 -11.22 2.56
C ARG A 30 15.62 -11.49 3.97
N PRO A 31 16.45 -10.63 4.58
CA PRO A 31 17.01 -10.93 5.90
C PRO A 31 15.92 -11.11 6.97
N ARG A 32 14.88 -10.26 6.94
CA ARG A 32 13.76 -10.35 7.89
C ARG A 32 12.82 -11.50 7.60
N LEU A 33 12.62 -11.84 6.34
CA LEU A 33 11.89 -13.05 5.96
C LEU A 33 12.57 -14.32 6.49
N GLN A 34 13.89 -14.43 6.33
CA GLN A 34 14.63 -15.61 6.83
C GLN A 34 14.65 -15.68 8.35
N ALA A 35 14.77 -14.55 9.03
CA ALA A 35 14.81 -14.52 10.49
C ALA A 35 13.45 -14.83 11.14
N MET A 36 12.35 -14.39 10.52
CA MET A 36 11.02 -14.46 11.14
C MET A 36 10.15 -15.60 10.60
N ASN A 37 10.39 -16.05 9.36
CA ASN A 37 9.58 -17.05 8.66
C ASN A 37 8.05 -16.80 8.76
N PRO A 38 7.55 -15.63 8.32
CA PRO A 38 6.14 -15.27 8.47
C PRO A 38 5.22 -16.06 7.54
N ASP A 39 3.95 -16.18 7.94
CA ASP A 39 2.88 -16.70 7.10
C ASP A 39 2.50 -15.70 5.98
N ARG A 40 2.63 -14.41 6.28
CA ARG A 40 2.24 -13.30 5.38
C ARG A 40 3.18 -12.10 5.49
N VAL A 41 3.31 -11.36 4.40
CA VAL A 41 3.98 -10.04 4.35
C VAL A 41 2.99 -8.95 3.99
N THR A 42 2.89 -7.91 4.82
CA THR A 42 2.08 -6.74 4.54
C THR A 42 2.94 -5.54 4.15
N PHE A 43 2.83 -5.09 2.90
CA PHE A 43 3.49 -3.88 2.42
C PHE A 43 2.66 -2.65 2.79
N CYS A 44 3.13 -1.88 3.77
CA CYS A 44 2.42 -0.75 4.35
C CYS A 44 2.81 0.55 3.64
N VAL A 45 1.85 1.21 2.99
CA VAL A 45 1.98 2.58 2.43
C VAL A 45 1.04 3.53 3.17
N GLY A 46 1.39 4.81 3.26
CA GLY A 46 0.50 5.78 3.88
C GLY A 46 0.64 7.17 3.29
N THR A 47 -0.48 7.88 3.17
CA THR A 47 -0.55 9.21 2.54
C THR A 47 -1.60 10.06 3.23
N GLN A 48 -1.37 11.36 3.31
CA GLN A 48 -2.40 12.34 3.68
C GLN A 48 -3.47 12.39 2.60
N ILE A 49 -4.74 12.33 2.99
CA ILE A 49 -5.89 12.30 2.08
C ILE A 49 -6.40 13.71 1.73
N ASN A 50 -5.47 14.68 1.62
CA ASN A 50 -5.78 16.10 1.40
C ASN A 50 -6.01 16.46 -0.08
N GLY A 51 -6.42 15.48 -0.89
CA GLY A 51 -6.74 15.61 -2.30
C GLY A 51 -6.15 14.50 -3.16
N ALA A 52 -6.28 14.67 -4.47
CA ALA A 52 -5.77 13.73 -5.44
C ALA A 52 -4.24 13.55 -5.37
N PRO A 53 -3.72 12.32 -5.52
CA PRO A 53 -2.30 12.04 -5.47
C PRO A 53 -1.54 12.68 -6.64
N HIS A 54 -0.32 13.14 -6.36
CA HIS A 54 0.67 13.51 -7.37
C HIS A 54 1.52 12.30 -7.77
N LEU A 55 2.28 12.39 -8.86
CA LEU A 55 3.06 11.28 -9.43
C LEU A 55 3.96 10.55 -8.42
N GLY A 56 4.62 11.28 -7.53
CA GLY A 56 5.46 10.67 -6.50
C GLY A 56 4.68 9.80 -5.52
N THR A 57 3.46 10.20 -5.15
CA THR A 57 2.57 9.39 -4.33
C THR A 57 2.12 8.14 -5.10
N SER A 58 1.70 8.31 -6.35
CA SER A 58 1.28 7.21 -7.23
C SER A 58 2.40 6.18 -7.47
N LEU A 59 3.64 6.65 -7.57
CA LEU A 59 4.83 5.81 -7.69
C LEU A 59 5.04 4.95 -6.44
N VAL A 60 4.93 5.54 -5.24
CA VAL A 60 5.07 4.80 -3.97
C VAL A 60 4.00 3.71 -3.85
N HIS A 61 2.75 4.05 -4.18
CA HIS A 61 1.65 3.09 -4.16
C HIS A 61 1.90 1.94 -5.15
N THR A 62 2.24 2.25 -6.40
CA THR A 62 2.54 1.24 -7.43
C THR A 62 3.72 0.36 -7.02
N ALA A 63 4.77 0.95 -6.44
CA ALA A 63 5.93 0.21 -5.95
C ALA A 63 5.55 -0.80 -4.86
N ALA A 64 4.63 -0.45 -3.94
CA ALA A 64 4.18 -1.39 -2.92
C ALA A 64 3.49 -2.62 -3.51
N PHE A 65 2.60 -2.46 -4.49
CA PHE A 65 1.96 -3.58 -5.19
C PHE A 65 2.98 -4.43 -5.96
N LEU A 66 3.92 -3.80 -6.67
CA LEU A 66 4.92 -4.55 -7.42
C LEU A 66 5.96 -5.24 -6.53
N LEU A 67 6.34 -4.64 -5.39
CA LEU A 67 7.17 -5.27 -4.38
C LEU A 67 6.46 -6.46 -3.74
N ALA A 68 5.17 -6.33 -3.43
CA ALA A 68 4.34 -7.43 -2.92
C ALA A 68 4.23 -8.58 -3.94
N LYS A 69 4.02 -8.26 -5.22
CA LYS A 69 4.02 -9.24 -6.31
C LYS A 69 5.37 -9.93 -6.45
N ALA A 70 6.46 -9.15 -6.43
CA ALA A 70 7.82 -9.66 -6.53
C ALA A 70 8.18 -10.56 -5.33
N ALA A 71 7.76 -10.18 -4.12
CA ALA A 71 8.02 -10.94 -2.91
C ALA A 71 7.28 -12.28 -2.93
N LYS A 72 6.00 -12.30 -3.31
CA LYS A 72 5.22 -13.53 -3.49
C LYS A 72 5.88 -14.48 -4.47
N ARG A 73 6.29 -13.98 -5.64
CA ARG A 73 6.99 -14.80 -6.66
C ARG A 73 8.37 -15.29 -6.21
N THR A 74 9.12 -14.45 -5.52
CA THR A 74 10.53 -14.71 -5.18
C THR A 74 10.69 -15.59 -3.95
N PHE A 75 9.83 -15.38 -2.95
CA PHE A 75 9.96 -16.00 -1.63
C PHE A 75 8.82 -16.98 -1.31
N ASN A 76 7.83 -17.13 -2.20
CA ASN A 76 6.68 -18.01 -2.01
C ASN A 76 5.92 -17.75 -0.69
N VAL A 77 5.76 -16.48 -0.33
CA VAL A 77 5.03 -16.02 0.86
C VAL A 77 3.76 -15.29 0.45
N ASP A 78 2.70 -15.35 1.26
CA ASP A 78 1.48 -14.58 0.99
C ASP A 78 1.75 -13.08 1.16
N THR A 79 1.16 -12.25 0.32
CA THR A 79 1.41 -10.80 0.32
C THR A 79 0.14 -9.98 0.14
N ILE A 80 0.08 -8.85 0.85
CA ILE A 80 -1.01 -7.86 0.78
C ILE A 80 -0.43 -6.44 0.89
N VAL A 81 -1.12 -5.46 0.33
CA VAL A 81 -0.83 -4.03 0.54
C VAL A 81 -1.78 -3.45 1.58
N ARG A 82 -1.25 -2.76 2.59
CA ARG A 82 -2.08 -1.97 3.54
C ARG A 82 -1.88 -0.49 3.27
N PHE A 83 -2.96 0.20 2.97
CA PHE A 83 -2.97 1.65 2.82
C PHE A 83 -3.48 2.35 4.07
N GLY A 84 -2.60 3.13 4.69
CA GLY A 84 -2.92 4.07 5.75
C GLY A 84 -3.40 5.40 5.19
N ALA A 85 -4.71 5.64 5.19
CA ALA A 85 -5.33 6.92 4.86
C ALA A 85 -5.20 7.88 6.05
N LEU A 86 -4.30 8.86 5.96
CA LEU A 86 -4.01 9.77 7.07
C LEU A 86 -5.02 10.93 7.11
N ASP A 87 -6.20 10.64 7.68
CA ASP A 87 -7.28 11.59 7.97
C ASP A 87 -6.99 12.51 9.17
N ASN A 88 -5.85 12.31 9.85
CA ASN A 88 -5.27 13.31 10.76
C ASN A 88 -4.46 14.41 10.05
N ALA A 89 -4.49 14.47 8.72
CA ALA A 89 -3.97 15.61 7.98
C ALA A 89 -4.68 16.90 8.43
N PRO A 90 -3.97 18.05 8.52
CA PRO A 90 -4.59 19.34 8.78
C PRO A 90 -5.59 19.69 7.68
N TYR A 91 -6.80 20.07 8.07
CA TYR A 91 -7.86 20.56 7.18
C TYR A 91 -7.92 22.09 7.22
N ASP A 92 -8.06 22.65 8.42
CA ASP A 92 -8.08 24.09 8.67
C ASP A 92 -7.07 24.43 9.78
N ILE A 93 -6.47 25.62 9.71
CA ILE A 93 -5.52 26.15 10.69
C ILE A 93 -5.89 27.59 11.00
N ARG A 94 -6.07 27.90 12.29
CA ARG A 94 -6.39 29.25 12.77
C ARG A 94 -5.37 29.68 13.80
N LEU A 95 -5.13 30.99 13.89
CA LEU A 95 -4.37 31.58 14.97
C LEU A 95 -5.33 32.11 16.01
N ASP A 96 -5.06 31.82 17.28
CA ASP A 96 -5.69 32.51 18.39
C ASP A 96 -5.32 34.01 18.32
N PRO A 97 -6.29 34.93 18.26
CA PRO A 97 -6.00 36.37 18.16
C PRO A 97 -5.24 36.93 19.36
N GLU A 98 -5.36 36.32 20.55
CA GLU A 98 -4.69 36.82 21.74
C GLU A 98 -3.30 36.21 21.88
N THR A 99 -3.22 34.87 21.90
CA THR A 99 -1.96 34.18 22.19
C THR A 99 -1.11 33.92 20.94
N HIS A 100 -1.66 34.07 19.73
CA HIS A 100 -1.04 33.73 18.45
C HIS A 100 -0.66 32.25 18.30
N HIS A 101 -1.12 31.39 19.20
CA HIS A 101 -0.96 29.95 19.06
C HIS A 101 -1.79 29.44 17.88
N ALA A 102 -1.19 28.57 17.06
CA ALA A 102 -1.88 27.94 15.96
C ALA A 102 -2.71 26.76 16.46
N TYR A 103 -3.98 26.73 16.07
CA TYR A 103 -4.91 25.63 16.25
C TYR A 103 -5.22 24.97 14.91
N GLN A 104 -5.44 23.67 14.91
CA GLN A 104 -5.82 22.93 13.71
C GLN A 104 -7.04 22.06 13.95
N GLN A 105 -7.83 21.88 12.89
CA GLN A 105 -8.84 20.84 12.78
C GLN A 105 -8.35 19.82 11.73
N THR A 106 -8.50 18.53 12.00
CA THR A 106 -8.12 17.49 11.03
C THR A 106 -9.25 17.17 10.06
N TYR A 107 -8.94 16.52 8.93
CA TYR A 107 -9.97 16.02 8.01
C TYR A 107 -11.01 15.15 8.73
N ALA A 108 -10.57 14.28 9.65
CA ALA A 108 -11.48 13.45 10.46
C ALA A 108 -12.51 14.26 11.25
N HIS A 109 -12.11 15.39 11.86
CA HIS A 109 -13.01 16.23 12.66
C HIS A 109 -13.82 17.20 11.80
N ALA A 110 -13.23 17.74 10.73
CA ALA A 110 -13.88 18.71 9.86
C ALA A 110 -14.97 18.09 8.98
N LEU A 111 -14.73 16.86 8.49
CA LEU A 111 -15.62 16.21 7.52
C LEU A 111 -16.43 15.05 8.11
N GLY A 112 -15.93 14.42 9.18
CA GLY A 112 -16.49 13.19 9.71
C GLY A 112 -16.17 11.96 8.86
N ALA A 113 -16.52 10.78 9.38
CA ALA A 113 -16.09 9.50 8.81
C ALA A 113 -16.64 9.24 7.39
N ALA A 114 -17.91 9.57 7.14
CA ALA A 114 -18.55 9.31 5.84
C ALA A 114 -17.89 10.11 4.70
N ALA A 115 -17.68 11.41 4.89
CA ALA A 115 -17.03 12.24 3.87
C ALA A 115 -15.53 11.93 3.72
N VAL A 116 -14.86 11.44 4.77
CA VAL A 116 -13.50 10.88 4.65
C VAL A 116 -13.51 9.62 3.77
N ASP A 117 -14.47 8.72 3.96
CA ASP A 117 -14.62 7.54 3.11
C ASP A 117 -14.92 7.93 1.65
N ASP A 118 -15.74 8.96 1.41
CA ASP A 118 -16.00 9.51 0.06
C ASP A 118 -14.73 10.07 -0.60
N LEU A 119 -13.85 10.75 0.15
CA LEU A 119 -12.57 11.22 -0.38
C LEU A 119 -11.65 10.06 -0.77
N ILE A 120 -11.61 9.01 0.04
CA ILE A 120 -10.85 7.80 -0.25
C ILE A 120 -11.38 7.12 -1.51
N GLU A 121 -12.71 7.00 -1.60
CA GLU A 121 -13.40 6.45 -2.76
C GLU A 121 -13.03 7.20 -4.04
N LYS A 122 -13.17 8.52 -4.00
CA LYS A 122 -12.95 9.43 -5.13
C LYS A 122 -11.52 9.41 -5.64
N TYR A 123 -10.53 9.43 -4.74
CA TYR A 123 -9.14 9.70 -5.13
C TYR A 123 -8.23 8.48 -5.14
N TYR A 124 -8.57 7.39 -4.45
CA TYR A 124 -7.66 6.26 -4.26
C TYR A 124 -8.24 4.92 -4.68
N ARG A 125 -9.54 4.64 -4.44
CA ARG A 125 -10.08 3.29 -4.68
C ARG A 125 -9.92 2.84 -6.12
N GLY A 126 -10.29 3.67 -7.09
CA GLY A 126 -10.18 3.33 -8.51
C GLY A 126 -8.74 2.97 -8.93
N MET A 127 -7.75 3.70 -8.42
CA MET A 127 -6.34 3.40 -8.69
C MET A 127 -5.90 2.08 -8.05
N PHE A 128 -6.33 1.80 -6.81
CA PHE A 128 -5.91 0.59 -6.10
C PHE A 128 -6.61 -0.66 -6.59
N ASP A 129 -7.87 -0.58 -6.99
CA ASP A 129 -8.56 -1.67 -7.68
C ASP A 129 -7.84 -2.00 -8.99
N SER A 130 -7.50 -0.98 -9.77
CA SER A 130 -6.73 -1.13 -11.00
C SER A 130 -5.33 -1.73 -10.76
N LEU A 131 -4.63 -1.32 -9.71
CA LEU A 131 -3.34 -1.90 -9.31
C LEU A 131 -3.46 -3.35 -8.83
N ALA A 132 -4.49 -3.67 -8.03
CA ALA A 132 -4.76 -5.02 -7.55
C ALA A 132 -5.04 -5.96 -8.73
N ASP A 133 -5.80 -5.50 -9.72
CA ASP A 133 -6.10 -6.25 -10.93
C ASP A 133 -4.84 -6.46 -11.78
N ALA A 134 -4.02 -5.42 -11.98
CA ALA A 134 -2.79 -5.49 -12.76
C ALA A 134 -1.69 -6.34 -12.11
N THR A 135 -1.68 -6.45 -10.77
CA THR A 135 -0.61 -7.14 -10.04
C THR A 135 -1.02 -8.48 -9.44
N GLY A 136 -2.31 -8.73 -9.27
CA GLY A 136 -2.86 -9.89 -8.56
C GLY A 136 -2.67 -9.83 -7.04
N VAL A 137 -2.35 -8.66 -6.49
CA VAL A 137 -2.09 -8.43 -5.07
C VAL A 137 -3.29 -7.73 -4.45
N ASP A 138 -3.81 -8.29 -3.35
CA ASP A 138 -4.89 -7.69 -2.59
C ASP A 138 -4.43 -6.46 -1.81
N TYR A 139 -5.40 -5.62 -1.44
CA TYR A 139 -5.15 -4.50 -0.55
C TYR A 139 -6.27 -4.27 0.46
N GLU A 140 -5.92 -3.59 1.54
CA GLU A 140 -6.85 -3.08 2.54
C GLU A 140 -6.59 -1.59 2.81
N ILE A 141 -7.66 -0.87 3.18
CA ILE A 141 -7.59 0.55 3.53
C ILE A 141 -7.94 0.70 5.01
N GLU A 142 -7.12 1.48 5.71
CA GLU A 142 -7.30 1.78 7.11
C GLU A 142 -7.03 3.26 7.34
N THR A 143 -7.99 3.98 7.93
CA THR A 143 -7.79 5.39 8.27
C THR A 143 -6.94 5.52 9.54
N TYR A 144 -6.27 6.67 9.71
CA TYR A 144 -5.58 6.94 10.96
C TYR A 144 -6.55 6.94 12.15
N SER A 145 -7.75 7.50 12.00
CA SER A 145 -8.80 7.44 13.02
C SER A 145 -9.10 6.02 13.50
N ARG A 146 -9.24 5.06 12.58
CA ARG A 146 -9.44 3.64 12.89
C ARG A 146 -8.20 3.04 13.54
N ARG A 147 -7.01 3.31 12.99
CA ARG A 147 -5.73 2.78 13.50
C ARG A 147 -5.45 3.20 14.93
N GLN A 148 -5.55 4.50 15.22
CA GLN A 148 -5.21 5.05 16.53
C GLN A 148 -6.18 4.58 17.62
N ALA A 149 -7.41 4.22 17.25
CA ALA A 149 -8.41 3.68 18.17
C ALA A 149 -8.15 2.21 18.57
N MET A 150 -7.27 1.50 17.87
CA MET A 150 -6.98 0.09 18.20
C MET A 150 -6.28 -0.03 19.56
N PRO A 151 -6.69 -0.96 20.45
CA PRO A 151 -6.03 -1.18 21.73
C PRO A 151 -4.52 -1.43 21.61
N ALA A 152 -4.07 -2.17 20.59
CA ALA A 152 -2.65 -2.40 20.34
C ALA A 152 -1.86 -1.10 20.05
N PHE A 153 -2.47 -0.15 19.33
CA PHE A 153 -1.85 1.15 19.06
C PHE A 153 -1.76 1.99 20.34
N ARG A 154 -2.84 1.98 21.13
CA ARG A 154 -2.90 2.66 22.44
C ARG A 154 -1.88 2.11 23.42
N HIS A 155 -1.74 0.79 23.50
CA HIS A 155 -0.75 0.15 24.36
C HIS A 155 0.67 0.60 23.99
N GLU A 156 1.02 0.65 22.70
CA GLU A 156 2.34 1.13 22.29
C GLU A 156 2.55 2.62 22.59
N PHE A 157 1.53 3.47 22.40
CA PHE A 157 1.60 4.87 22.79
C PHE A 157 1.75 5.06 24.31
N LEU A 158 1.00 4.32 25.12
CA LEU A 158 1.10 4.43 26.58
C LEU A 158 2.46 3.93 27.08
N ALA A 159 2.99 2.87 26.47
CA ALA A 159 4.32 2.35 26.78
C ALA A 159 5.44 3.38 26.48
N THR A 160 5.28 4.23 25.47
CA THR A 160 6.28 5.26 25.13
C THR A 160 6.31 6.39 26.15
N LEU A 161 5.22 6.66 26.90
CA LEU A 161 5.18 7.71 27.93
C LEU A 161 6.16 7.43 29.08
N GLY A 162 6.36 6.16 29.46
CA GLY A 162 7.34 5.77 30.48
C GLY A 162 8.81 5.96 30.06
N ARG A 163 9.03 6.32 28.78
CA ARG A 163 10.35 6.58 28.19
C ARG A 163 10.39 7.92 27.46
N LEU A 164 9.46 8.82 27.75
CA LEU A 164 9.28 10.07 27.00
C LEU A 164 10.55 10.92 27.01
N GLU A 165 11.25 11.00 28.16
CA GLU A 165 12.51 11.73 28.29
C GLU A 165 13.62 11.20 27.36
N GLN A 166 13.67 9.90 27.10
CA GLN A 166 14.69 9.30 26.23
C GLN A 166 14.35 9.47 24.75
N ILE A 167 13.06 9.43 24.39
CA ILE A 167 12.63 9.50 22.99
C ILE A 167 12.34 10.93 22.50
N ARG A 168 12.28 11.92 23.39
CA ARG A 168 11.81 13.27 23.01
C ARG A 168 12.71 14.00 22.02
N TRP A 169 14.02 13.83 22.14
CA TRP A 169 14.98 14.49 21.23
C TRP A 169 14.92 13.90 19.82
N PRO A 170 14.94 12.57 19.63
CA PRO A 170 14.69 12.02 18.30
C PRO A 170 13.32 12.41 17.73
N LEU A 171 12.27 12.48 18.55
CA LEU A 171 10.92 12.80 18.08
C LEU A 171 10.67 14.30 17.85
N ALA A 172 11.46 15.17 18.48
CA ALA A 172 11.36 16.63 18.40
C ALA A 172 12.76 17.28 18.49
N PRO A 173 13.63 17.12 17.47
CA PRO A 173 15.06 17.42 17.56
C PRO A 173 15.39 18.90 17.81
N SER A 174 14.49 19.81 17.45
CA SER A 174 14.74 21.25 17.61
C SER A 174 14.54 21.77 19.03
N HIS A 175 13.71 21.11 19.84
CA HIS A 175 13.27 21.66 21.13
C HIS A 175 13.01 20.61 22.22
N GLY A 176 13.04 19.32 21.90
CA GLY A 176 12.73 18.24 22.84
C GLY A 176 11.28 18.22 23.34
N HIS A 177 10.43 19.11 22.83
CA HIS A 177 8.99 19.12 23.14
C HIS A 177 8.22 18.24 22.15
N VAL A 178 7.79 17.05 22.58
CA VAL A 178 7.04 16.12 21.73
C VAL A 178 5.58 16.55 21.66
N HIS A 179 5.16 17.02 20.49
CA HIS A 179 3.82 17.54 20.32
C HIS A 179 2.80 16.41 20.44
N LEU A 180 1.80 16.58 21.28
CA LEU A 180 0.62 15.72 21.35
C LEU A 180 -0.60 16.58 21.09
N ARG A 181 -1.48 16.14 20.20
CA ARG A 181 -2.72 16.84 19.91
C ARG A 181 -3.89 16.00 20.40
N LEU A 182 -4.71 16.61 21.26
CA LEU A 182 -5.91 16.03 21.82
C LEU A 182 -7.06 16.97 21.46
N PRO A 183 -7.77 16.72 20.34
CA PRO A 183 -8.87 17.56 19.89
C PRO A 183 -9.91 17.81 20.98
N CYS A 184 -10.36 19.07 21.09
CA CYS A 184 -11.43 19.44 22.00
C CYS A 184 -12.66 18.56 21.76
N PRO A 185 -13.23 17.91 22.79
CA PRO A 185 -14.40 17.04 22.61
C PRO A 185 -15.65 17.75 22.05
N GLN A 186 -15.71 19.09 22.15
CA GLN A 186 -16.85 19.88 21.71
C GLN A 186 -16.74 20.33 20.24
N CYS A 187 -15.58 20.83 19.82
CA CYS A 187 -15.40 21.40 18.47
C CYS A 187 -14.33 20.73 17.59
N GLY A 188 -13.55 19.79 18.13
CA GLY A 188 -12.53 19.05 17.38
C GLY A 188 -11.27 19.85 17.02
N TRP A 189 -11.11 21.06 17.55
CA TRP A 189 -9.88 21.86 17.40
C TRP A 189 -8.82 21.41 18.41
N ALA A 190 -7.56 21.34 17.97
CA ALA A 190 -6.40 21.07 18.83
C ALA A 190 -5.29 22.07 18.55
N GLU A 191 -4.54 22.45 19.57
CA GLU A 191 -3.35 23.29 19.39
C GLU A 191 -2.32 22.56 18.51
N LYS A 192 -1.96 23.15 17.37
CA LYS A 192 -1.14 22.53 16.32
C LYS A 192 0.21 22.02 16.81
N ARG A 193 0.84 22.76 17.72
CA ARG A 193 2.13 22.42 18.34
C ARG A 193 1.98 21.76 19.72
N GLY A 194 0.78 21.71 20.28
CA GLY A 194 0.52 21.08 21.57
C GLY A 194 1.40 21.58 22.72
N GLU A 195 1.92 22.81 22.64
CA GLU A 195 2.81 23.45 23.63
C GLU A 195 2.16 23.57 25.01
N ARG A 196 0.83 23.63 25.05
CA ARG A 196 0.02 23.69 26.27
C ARG A 196 -0.71 22.39 26.57
N THR A 197 -0.41 21.31 25.84
CA THR A 197 -0.88 19.96 26.17
C THR A 197 0.06 19.34 27.21
N ARG A 198 -0.46 19.03 28.40
CA ARG A 198 0.33 18.57 29.55
C ARG A 198 -0.09 17.18 29.97
N LEU A 199 0.88 16.27 30.13
CA LEU A 199 0.66 14.99 30.79
C LEU A 199 0.52 15.23 32.30
N LEU A 200 -0.66 14.91 32.86
CA LEU A 200 -0.97 15.13 34.28
C LEU A 200 -0.54 13.93 35.13
N ARG A 201 -0.97 12.73 34.73
CA ARG A 201 -0.65 11.48 35.42
C ARG A 201 -0.59 10.31 34.46
N THR A 202 0.26 9.34 34.80
CA THR A 202 0.31 8.02 34.18
C THR A 202 -0.12 6.97 35.20
N GLY A 203 -0.85 5.95 34.76
CA GLY A 203 -1.31 4.83 35.59
C GLY A 203 -1.14 3.49 34.86
N SER A 204 -1.51 2.39 35.51
CA SER A 204 -1.29 1.02 35.03
C SER A 204 -1.99 0.65 33.72
N GLY A 205 -2.86 1.50 33.16
CA GLY A 205 -3.55 1.27 31.90
C GLY A 205 -3.94 2.54 31.13
N GLY A 206 -3.39 3.70 31.50
CA GLY A 206 -3.79 4.96 30.88
C GLY A 206 -2.97 6.16 31.32
N ALA A 207 -3.27 7.29 30.69
CA ALA A 207 -2.68 8.58 30.97
C ALA A 207 -3.72 9.69 30.82
N ASP A 208 -3.69 10.65 31.74
CA ASP A 208 -4.56 11.83 31.68
C ASP A 208 -3.77 13.06 31.28
N PHE A 209 -4.38 13.86 30.43
CA PHE A 209 -3.78 15.04 29.85
C PHE A 209 -4.70 16.24 30.04
N ALA A 210 -4.10 17.41 30.26
CA ALA A 210 -4.78 18.70 30.12
C ALA A 210 -4.44 19.32 28.76
N ALA A 211 -5.42 19.95 28.12
CA ALA A 211 -5.25 20.74 26.89
C ALA A 211 -6.20 21.95 26.92
N ILE A 212 -6.01 22.88 25.97
CA ILE A 212 -6.73 24.17 25.95
C ILE A 212 -7.40 24.36 24.60
N CYS A 213 -8.67 24.72 24.59
CA CYS A 213 -9.43 25.12 23.41
C CYS A 213 -9.64 26.63 23.46
N THR A 214 -9.51 27.31 22.31
CA THR A 214 -9.80 28.75 22.21
C THR A 214 -11.22 29.11 22.61
N ASP A 215 -12.18 28.23 22.30
CA ASP A 215 -13.61 28.53 22.45
C ASP A 215 -14.21 27.92 23.72
N HIS A 216 -13.62 26.84 24.22
CA HIS A 216 -14.17 26.04 25.33
C HIS A 216 -13.27 25.99 26.58
N GLY A 217 -12.14 26.70 26.57
CA GLY A 217 -11.20 26.78 27.70
C GLY A 217 -10.41 25.49 27.95
N ASP A 218 -9.97 25.31 29.18
CA ASP A 218 -9.22 24.13 29.63
C ASP A 218 -10.10 22.87 29.66
N TYR A 219 -9.55 21.74 29.22
CA TYR A 219 -10.20 20.44 29.30
C TYR A 219 -9.20 19.32 29.59
N GLU A 220 -9.69 18.26 30.23
CA GLU A 220 -8.92 17.04 30.48
C GLU A 220 -9.37 15.89 29.57
N VAL A 221 -8.41 15.06 29.16
CA VAL A 221 -8.65 13.90 28.30
C VAL A 221 -7.92 12.69 28.85
N ALA A 222 -8.67 11.61 29.08
CA ALA A 222 -8.14 10.31 29.46
C ALA A 222 -7.85 9.45 28.21
N ILE A 223 -6.60 9.01 28.08
CA ILE A 223 -6.17 8.06 27.05
C ILE A 223 -5.92 6.71 27.71
N THR A 224 -6.72 5.70 27.35
CA THR A 224 -6.52 4.30 27.74
C THR A 224 -6.51 3.40 26.50
N ALA A 225 -6.37 2.09 26.70
CA ALA A 225 -6.52 1.12 25.63
C ALA A 225 -7.91 1.11 24.99
N ASP A 226 -8.94 1.48 25.76
CA ASP A 226 -10.36 1.33 25.39
C ASP A 226 -11.09 2.68 25.24
N THR A 227 -10.43 3.81 25.51
CA THR A 227 -11.10 5.11 25.36
C THR A 227 -11.33 5.46 23.89
N ARG A 228 -12.46 6.16 23.66
CA ARG A 228 -12.80 6.75 22.36
C ARG A 228 -12.12 8.09 22.10
N ALA A 229 -11.36 8.60 23.07
CA ALA A 229 -10.66 9.89 22.95
C ALA A 229 -9.68 9.89 21.78
N TYR A 230 -9.77 10.88 20.91
CA TYR A 230 -8.91 10.95 19.73
C TYR A 230 -7.48 11.31 20.12
N LEU A 231 -6.51 10.51 19.68
CA LEU A 231 -5.09 10.76 19.85
C LEU A 231 -4.50 11.13 18.51
N ASP A 232 -4.07 12.39 18.37
CA ASP A 232 -3.38 12.87 17.17
C ASP A 232 -1.88 13.00 17.43
N LEU A 233 -1.13 12.04 16.88
CA LEU A 233 0.34 12.02 16.94
C LEU A 233 0.97 12.74 15.74
N PRO A 234 2.03 13.55 15.95
CA PRO A 234 2.80 14.14 14.88
C PRO A 234 3.54 13.06 14.08
N THR A 235 4.02 13.45 12.91
CA THR A 235 4.57 12.57 11.87
C THR A 235 5.62 11.57 12.39
N LEU A 236 6.63 11.98 13.15
CA LEU A 236 7.67 11.07 13.67
C LEU A 236 7.12 10.14 14.77
N TYR A 237 6.41 10.71 15.76
CA TYR A 237 5.87 9.94 16.88
C TYR A 237 4.84 8.90 16.43
N ARG A 238 3.97 9.27 15.48
CA ARG A 238 3.05 8.34 14.83
C ARG A 238 3.78 7.17 14.17
N ASN A 239 4.90 7.42 13.49
CA ASN A 239 5.65 6.36 12.85
C ASN A 239 6.33 5.45 13.88
N LEU A 240 6.89 5.99 14.96
CA LEU A 240 7.40 5.18 16.07
C LEU A 240 6.34 4.22 16.62
N VAL A 241 5.19 4.74 17.05
CA VAL A 241 4.11 3.92 17.64
C VAL A 241 3.58 2.89 16.65
N LYS A 242 3.28 3.31 15.41
CA LYS A 242 2.76 2.42 14.36
C LYS A 242 3.75 1.30 14.01
N GLU A 243 5.04 1.62 13.90
CA GLU A 243 6.06 0.64 13.53
C GLU A 243 6.40 -0.29 14.69
N ARG A 244 6.33 0.17 15.94
CA ARG A 244 6.47 -0.70 17.11
C ARG A 244 5.34 -1.70 17.20
N MET A 245 4.11 -1.23 16.98
CA MET A 245 2.95 -2.10 16.92
C MET A 245 3.12 -3.16 15.81
N ALA A 246 3.64 -2.76 14.65
CA ALA A 246 3.93 -3.68 13.55
C ALA A 246 5.06 -4.68 13.87
N ALA A 247 6.06 -4.28 14.66
CA ALA A 247 7.19 -5.14 15.05
C ALA A 247 6.83 -6.22 16.09
N ARG A 248 5.65 -6.12 16.74
CA ARG A 248 5.14 -7.17 17.64
C ARG A 248 4.39 -8.29 16.94
N ASP A 249 4.03 -8.10 15.67
CA ASP A 249 3.36 -9.11 14.89
C ASP A 249 4.37 -10.15 14.40
N HIS A 250 4.39 -11.30 15.06
CA HIS A 250 5.32 -12.40 14.75
C HIS A 250 4.82 -13.30 13.61
N VAL A 251 3.54 -13.18 13.24
CA VAL A 251 2.92 -14.01 12.19
C VAL A 251 2.98 -13.29 10.84
N ASN A 252 2.78 -11.97 10.85
CA ASN A 252 2.79 -11.15 9.65
C ASN A 252 3.93 -10.12 9.67
N LEU A 253 4.81 -10.20 8.66
CA LEU A 253 5.90 -9.25 8.47
C LEU A 253 5.38 -7.97 7.82
N SER A 254 5.32 -6.89 8.58
CA SER A 254 5.03 -5.58 8.01
C SER A 254 6.28 -4.96 7.40
N VAL A 255 6.23 -4.57 6.13
CA VAL A 255 7.28 -3.85 5.40
C VAL A 255 6.80 -2.42 5.16
N MET A 256 7.54 -1.42 5.64
CA MET A 256 7.16 -0.01 5.44
C MET A 256 7.67 0.47 4.08
N VAL A 257 6.77 0.81 3.16
CA VAL A 257 7.12 1.38 1.85
C VAL A 257 6.91 2.89 1.90
N LYS A 258 7.98 3.65 1.70
CA LYS A 258 7.99 5.11 1.90
C LYS A 258 8.69 5.81 0.74
N GLY A 259 8.37 7.08 0.51
CA GLY A 259 9.14 7.93 -0.40
C GLY A 259 10.60 8.09 0.07
N GLY A 260 11.52 8.32 -0.87
CA GLY A 260 12.96 8.42 -0.60
C GLY A 260 13.36 9.44 0.47
N ASP A 261 12.58 10.51 0.63
CA ASP A 261 12.81 11.54 1.67
C ASP A 261 12.69 11.00 3.10
N TRP A 262 11.94 9.92 3.29
CA TRP A 262 11.81 9.30 4.60
C TRP A 262 13.07 8.61 5.09
N ALA A 263 14.07 8.36 4.24
CA ALA A 263 15.34 7.79 4.67
C ALA A 263 15.98 8.63 5.79
N TYR A 264 15.94 9.96 5.66
CA TYR A 264 16.46 10.89 6.66
C TYR A 264 15.58 10.89 7.93
N GLY A 265 14.26 10.99 7.77
CA GLY A 265 13.34 10.99 8.91
C GLY A 265 13.35 9.68 9.72
N CYS A 266 13.63 8.55 9.07
CA CYS A 266 13.69 7.25 9.74
C CYS A 266 14.93 7.10 10.63
N GLN A 267 16.01 7.88 10.42
CA GLN A 267 17.17 7.87 11.34
C GLN A 267 16.75 8.27 12.75
N LEU A 268 15.92 9.31 12.86
CA LEU A 268 15.35 9.76 14.14
C LEU A 268 14.34 8.76 14.71
N VAL A 269 13.53 8.11 13.86
CA VAL A 269 12.63 7.05 14.31
C VAL A 269 13.43 5.87 14.86
N ASP A 270 14.55 5.50 14.23
CA ASP A 270 15.43 4.41 14.67
C ASP A 270 16.11 4.72 15.99
N GLU A 271 16.58 5.96 16.17
CA GLU A 271 17.12 6.41 17.45
C GLU A 271 16.06 6.32 18.55
N ALA A 272 14.82 6.77 18.30
CA ALA A 272 13.71 6.62 19.25
C ALA A 272 13.38 5.14 19.54
N PHE A 273 13.46 4.27 18.52
CA PHE A 273 13.26 2.83 18.67
C PHE A 273 14.30 2.21 19.61
N ALA A 274 15.57 2.61 19.48
CA ALA A 274 16.68 2.09 20.27
C ALA A 274 16.56 2.42 21.77
N GLN A 275 15.85 3.50 22.12
CA GLN A 275 15.58 3.88 23.51
C GLN A 275 14.45 3.06 24.17
N LEU A 276 13.76 2.21 23.40
CA LEU A 276 12.61 1.45 23.85
C LEU A 276 12.93 -0.06 23.89
N PRO A 277 12.32 -0.82 24.81
CA PRO A 277 12.68 -2.23 25.00
C PRO A 277 12.50 -3.10 23.76
N SER A 278 13.53 -3.91 23.51
CA SER A 278 13.52 -5.25 22.90
C SER A 278 12.74 -5.44 21.60
N LEU A 279 12.68 -4.43 20.72
CA LEU A 279 12.13 -4.57 19.37
C LEU A 279 13.05 -3.90 18.36
N ALA A 280 13.30 -4.57 17.25
CA ALA A 280 13.95 -3.96 16.09
C ALA A 280 12.87 -3.38 15.15
N PRO A 281 13.13 -2.25 14.49
CA PRO A 281 12.17 -1.66 13.56
C PRO A 281 11.84 -2.63 12.41
N PRO A 282 10.62 -2.56 11.85
CA PRO A 282 10.24 -3.34 10.68
C PRO A 282 11.13 -2.97 9.48
N PRO A 283 11.33 -3.89 8.51
CA PRO A 283 12.03 -3.56 7.28
C PRO A 283 11.35 -2.38 6.56
N ARG A 284 12.16 -1.49 6.00
CA ARG A 284 11.69 -0.32 5.23
C ARG A 284 12.27 -0.36 3.82
N ILE A 285 11.44 -0.01 2.84
CA ILE A 285 11.85 0.20 1.45
C ILE A 285 11.56 1.65 1.09
N PHE A 286 12.62 2.36 0.69
CA PHE A 286 12.54 3.74 0.24
C PHE A 286 12.47 3.77 -1.29
N THR A 287 11.35 4.24 -1.82
CA THR A 287 11.09 4.30 -3.26
C THR A 287 11.77 5.53 -3.89
N PRO A 288 11.95 5.55 -5.21
CA PRO A 288 12.41 6.73 -5.92
C PRO A 288 11.71 8.02 -5.52
N MET A 289 12.48 9.08 -5.31
CA MET A 289 11.96 10.44 -5.14
C MET A 289 11.81 11.12 -6.49
N VAL A 290 10.70 11.83 -6.69
CA VAL A 290 10.47 12.64 -7.88
C VAL A 290 10.97 14.06 -7.63
N LEU A 291 11.88 14.52 -8.48
CA LEU A 291 12.57 15.80 -8.38
C LEU A 291 12.13 16.76 -9.48
N THR A 292 12.22 18.05 -9.20
CA THR A 292 12.18 19.11 -10.20
C THR A 292 13.52 19.21 -10.94
N ASP A 293 13.58 20.07 -11.95
CA ASP A 293 14.80 20.48 -12.66
C ASP A 293 15.85 21.11 -11.72
N THR A 294 15.41 21.78 -10.66
CA THR A 294 16.29 22.34 -9.61
C THR A 294 16.77 21.31 -8.59
N GLY A 295 16.34 20.06 -8.68
CA GLY A 295 16.66 19.01 -7.70
C GLY A 295 15.80 19.05 -6.43
N ALA A 296 14.80 19.94 -6.35
CA ALA A 296 13.85 19.97 -5.25
C ALA A 296 12.87 18.80 -5.35
N LYS A 297 12.36 18.31 -4.21
CA LYS A 297 11.29 17.30 -4.19
C LYS A 297 10.01 17.91 -4.79
N LEU A 298 9.36 17.18 -5.70
CA LEU A 298 8.06 17.57 -6.24
C LEU A 298 7.04 17.71 -5.10
N SER A 299 6.51 18.93 -4.91
CA SER A 299 5.61 19.26 -3.81
C SER A 299 4.37 19.99 -4.31
N LYS A 300 3.21 19.31 -4.23
CA LYS A 300 1.91 19.88 -4.63
C LYS A 300 1.52 21.09 -3.77
N SER A 301 1.80 21.07 -2.47
CA SER A 301 1.39 22.14 -1.56
C SER A 301 2.13 23.45 -1.82
N LEU A 302 3.45 23.40 -1.99
CA LEU A 302 4.24 24.61 -2.24
C LEU A 302 3.88 25.28 -3.57
N ILE A 303 3.54 24.48 -4.58
CA ILE A 303 3.07 24.98 -5.88
C ILE A 303 1.70 25.64 -5.73
N ARG A 304 0.75 24.99 -5.05
CA ARG A 304 -0.58 25.58 -4.78
C ARG A 304 -0.54 26.84 -3.93
N GLU A 305 0.40 26.91 -2.98
CA GLU A 305 0.65 28.09 -2.14
C GLU A 305 1.37 29.22 -2.89
N GLY A 306 1.75 29.03 -4.16
CA GLY A 306 2.49 30.01 -4.96
C GLY A 306 3.92 30.25 -4.50
N LYS A 307 4.46 29.41 -3.60
CA LYS A 307 5.81 29.54 -3.04
C LYS A 307 6.90 29.05 -3.98
N VAL A 308 6.55 28.13 -4.88
CA VAL A 308 7.46 27.55 -5.88
C VAL A 308 6.72 27.46 -7.21
N PRO A 309 7.33 27.86 -8.35
CA PRO A 309 6.68 27.70 -9.65
C PRO A 309 6.53 26.21 -10.01
N PRO A 310 5.56 25.84 -10.87
CA PRO A 310 5.51 24.52 -11.46
C PRO A 310 6.84 24.17 -12.14
N PRO A 311 7.33 22.91 -12.06
CA PRO A 311 8.60 22.54 -12.69
C PRO A 311 8.52 22.70 -14.20
N THR A 312 9.57 23.24 -14.81
CA THR A 312 9.62 23.48 -16.26
C THR A 312 9.36 22.19 -17.03
N GLY A 313 8.33 22.19 -17.89
CA GLY A 313 7.96 21.03 -18.71
C GLY A 313 7.32 19.86 -17.95
N ALA A 314 7.01 20.00 -16.66
CA ALA A 314 6.15 19.03 -15.98
C ALA A 314 4.72 19.12 -16.51
N ARG A 315 4.07 17.97 -16.66
CA ARG A 315 2.66 17.88 -17.07
C ARG A 315 1.76 18.00 -15.85
N ASP A 316 0.55 18.55 -16.02
CA ASP A 316 -0.40 18.77 -14.92
C ASP A 316 -0.72 17.48 -14.15
N TRP A 317 -0.85 16.35 -14.86
CA TRP A 317 -1.09 15.05 -14.25
C TRP A 317 0.02 14.58 -13.30
N MET A 318 1.22 15.15 -13.39
CA MET A 318 2.30 14.86 -12.45
C MET A 318 2.03 15.44 -11.06
N LEU A 319 1.22 16.49 -10.97
CA LEU A 319 0.79 17.15 -9.73
C LEU A 319 -0.59 16.67 -9.27
N ASP A 320 -1.44 16.27 -10.21
CA ASP A 320 -2.79 15.80 -9.92
C ASP A 320 -3.22 14.70 -10.89
N ILE A 321 -3.34 13.46 -10.40
CA ILE A 321 -3.76 12.32 -11.22
C ILE A 321 -5.06 12.55 -12.00
N THR A 322 -5.95 13.44 -11.55
CA THR A 322 -7.22 13.70 -12.26
C THR A 322 -7.04 14.38 -13.61
N ASP A 323 -5.87 14.99 -13.84
CA ASP A 323 -5.54 15.65 -15.11
C ASP A 323 -4.90 14.68 -16.11
N TRP A 324 -4.85 13.37 -15.79
CA TRP A 324 -4.39 12.36 -16.72
C TRP A 324 -5.32 12.30 -17.95
N PRO A 325 -4.78 12.38 -19.18
CA PRO A 325 -5.60 12.49 -20.39
C PRO A 325 -6.37 11.21 -20.75
N GLY A 326 -6.09 10.08 -20.09
CA GLY A 326 -6.75 8.79 -20.33
C GLY A 326 -7.57 8.30 -19.14
N THR A 327 -7.93 7.03 -19.18
CA THR A 327 -8.57 6.35 -18.04
C THR A 327 -7.59 6.14 -16.88
N ILE A 328 -8.12 5.91 -15.67
CA ILE A 328 -7.30 5.47 -14.52
C ILE A 328 -6.52 4.17 -14.81
N ASP A 329 -7.12 3.26 -15.59
CA ASP A 329 -6.47 2.02 -15.99
C ASP A 329 -5.25 2.27 -16.86
N SER A 330 -5.38 3.12 -17.88
CA SER A 330 -4.24 3.47 -18.73
C SER A 330 -3.13 4.18 -17.94
N TYR A 331 -3.46 4.99 -16.94
CA TYR A 331 -2.46 5.57 -16.04
C TYR A 331 -1.73 4.49 -15.23
N VAL A 332 -2.48 3.58 -14.61
CA VAL A 332 -1.92 2.47 -13.83
C VAL A 332 -1.05 1.57 -14.69
N ASP A 333 -1.41 1.32 -15.95
CA ASP A 333 -0.57 0.54 -16.87
C ASP A 333 0.77 1.20 -17.13
N VAL A 334 0.80 2.52 -17.31
CA VAL A 334 2.05 3.26 -17.49
C VAL A 334 2.88 3.19 -16.21
N LEU A 335 2.28 3.35 -15.04
CA LEU A 335 2.98 3.25 -13.76
C LEU A 335 3.51 1.84 -13.49
N VAL A 336 2.72 0.79 -13.72
CA VAL A 336 3.14 -0.60 -13.56
C VAL A 336 4.32 -0.90 -14.47
N TRP A 337 4.29 -0.42 -15.73
CA TRP A 337 5.41 -0.55 -16.65
C TRP A 337 6.65 0.22 -16.16
N LEU A 338 6.50 1.50 -15.81
CA LEU A 338 7.58 2.36 -15.36
C LEU A 338 8.26 1.82 -14.10
N VAL A 339 7.47 1.56 -13.05
CA VAL A 339 7.97 1.08 -11.77
C VAL A 339 8.48 -0.36 -11.90
N GLY A 340 7.90 -1.17 -12.80
CA GLY A 340 8.45 -2.47 -13.17
C GLY A 340 9.86 -2.36 -13.77
N LYS A 341 10.10 -1.39 -14.67
CA LYS A 341 11.44 -1.09 -15.21
C LYS A 341 12.41 -0.62 -14.13
N MET A 342 11.92 0.17 -13.16
CA MET A 342 12.74 0.57 -12.01
C MET A 342 13.10 -0.62 -11.12
N LEU A 343 12.15 -1.51 -10.81
CA LEU A 343 12.37 -2.66 -9.93
C LEU A 343 13.28 -3.73 -10.54
N ALA A 344 13.38 -3.79 -11.87
CA ALA A 344 14.17 -4.77 -12.60
C ALA A 344 15.68 -4.72 -12.26
N ASP A 345 16.19 -3.56 -11.84
CA ASP A 345 17.58 -3.41 -11.38
C ASP A 345 17.60 -2.50 -10.14
N PRO A 346 18.23 -2.91 -9.01
CA PRO A 346 18.41 -2.06 -7.84
C PRO A 346 19.02 -0.68 -8.12
N LYS A 347 19.86 -0.53 -9.14
CA LYS A 347 20.41 0.75 -9.58
C LYS A 347 19.33 1.72 -10.04
N HIS A 348 18.27 1.20 -10.66
CA HIS A 348 17.15 1.99 -11.15
C HIS A 348 16.15 2.28 -10.03
N PHE A 349 15.93 1.34 -9.09
CA PHE A 349 14.95 1.54 -8.03
C PHE A 349 15.47 2.42 -6.89
N TYR A 350 16.74 2.28 -6.49
CA TYR A 350 17.29 3.03 -5.37
C TYR A 350 18.04 4.28 -5.84
N ARG A 351 17.30 5.17 -6.53
CA ARG A 351 17.75 6.51 -6.97
C ARG A 351 16.56 7.47 -7.10
N SER A 352 16.85 8.76 -7.29
CA SER A 352 15.83 9.77 -7.62
C SER A 352 15.68 9.98 -9.13
N TYR A 353 14.53 10.48 -9.56
CA TYR A 353 14.23 10.80 -10.96
C TYR A 353 13.68 12.22 -11.06
N THR A 354 14.12 12.99 -12.05
CA THR A 354 13.48 14.28 -12.34
C THR A 354 12.15 14.07 -13.07
N THR A 355 11.24 15.05 -12.99
CA THR A 355 10.00 15.06 -13.78
C THR A 355 10.28 14.89 -15.28
N HIS A 356 11.34 15.51 -15.79
CA HIS A 356 11.78 15.38 -17.18
C HIS A 356 12.21 13.95 -17.53
N GLU A 357 13.00 13.31 -16.66
CA GLU A 357 13.42 11.92 -16.89
C GLU A 357 12.22 10.96 -16.85
N LEU A 358 11.26 11.18 -15.94
CA LEU A 358 10.04 10.39 -15.91
C LEU A 358 9.20 10.60 -17.17
N ASP A 359 9.05 11.84 -17.64
CA ASP A 359 8.34 12.11 -18.90
C ASP A 359 9.01 11.39 -20.07
N ARG A 360 10.34 11.52 -20.20
CA ARG A 360 11.13 10.86 -21.25
C ARG A 360 10.96 9.35 -21.25
N VAL A 361 11.02 8.72 -20.08
CA VAL A 361 10.86 7.25 -19.96
C VAL A 361 9.43 6.82 -20.23
N MET A 362 8.42 7.55 -19.71
CA MET A 362 7.01 7.21 -19.89
C MET A 362 6.52 7.42 -21.33
N THR A 363 6.96 8.49 -22.00
CA THR A 363 6.58 8.79 -23.40
C THR A 363 7.23 7.87 -24.40
N ALA A 364 8.43 7.35 -24.09
CA ALA A 364 9.12 6.40 -24.93
C ALA A 364 8.73 4.94 -24.63
N ARG A 365 7.71 4.72 -23.79
CA ARG A 365 7.06 3.42 -23.64
C ARG A 365 6.60 2.98 -25.03
N PRO A 366 7.01 1.80 -25.53
CA PRO A 366 6.48 1.27 -26.78
C PRO A 366 4.96 1.27 -26.71
N PRO A 367 4.24 1.61 -27.80
CA PRO A 367 2.81 1.34 -27.88
C PRO A 367 2.66 -0.11 -27.44
N ALA A 368 1.90 -0.34 -26.37
CA ALA A 368 1.67 -1.71 -25.94
C ALA A 368 1.07 -2.42 -27.17
N GLU A 369 1.80 -3.34 -27.81
CA GLU A 369 1.11 -4.47 -28.42
C GLU A 369 0.17 -4.94 -27.33
N LEU A 370 -1.13 -4.76 -27.54
CA LEU A 370 -2.22 -4.80 -26.56
C LEU A 370 -2.05 -5.99 -25.61
N ALA A 371 -1.20 -5.84 -24.61
CA ALA A 371 -0.89 -6.90 -23.67
C ALA A 371 -2.07 -6.88 -22.72
N VAL A 372 -3.07 -7.68 -23.07
CA VAL A 372 -4.31 -7.79 -22.33
C VAL A 372 -3.99 -8.01 -20.87
N ARG A 373 -4.57 -7.16 -19.99
CA ARG A 373 -4.43 -7.32 -18.54
C ARG A 373 -4.97 -8.68 -18.15
N ALA A 374 -4.05 -9.57 -17.79
CA ALA A 374 -4.37 -10.94 -17.43
C ALA A 374 -3.91 -11.22 -16.01
N ARG A 375 -4.81 -11.77 -15.20
CA ARG A 375 -4.45 -12.30 -13.88
C ARG A 375 -3.62 -13.55 -14.07
N GLU A 376 -2.47 -13.61 -13.41
CA GLU A 376 -1.62 -14.79 -13.52
C GLU A 376 -2.01 -15.85 -12.48
N MET A 377 -2.13 -17.10 -12.93
CA MET A 377 -2.43 -18.23 -12.06
C MET A 377 -1.54 -19.41 -12.40
N ASN A 378 -0.88 -19.99 -11.39
CA ASN A 378 -0.11 -21.21 -11.60
C ASN A 378 -1.04 -22.42 -11.72
N LEU A 379 -0.70 -23.32 -12.64
CA LEU A 379 -1.32 -24.64 -12.79
C LEU A 379 -0.25 -25.74 -12.75
N TYR A 380 -0.62 -26.89 -12.21
CA TYR A 380 0.17 -28.11 -12.43
C TYR A 380 0.11 -28.50 -13.91
N ARG A 381 1.22 -29.00 -14.45
CA ARG A 381 1.38 -29.38 -15.86
C ARG A 381 0.16 -30.13 -16.44
N ARG A 382 -0.32 -31.17 -15.74
CA ARG A 382 -1.50 -31.95 -16.16
C ARG A 382 -2.77 -31.12 -16.42
N TYR A 383 -2.98 -30.04 -15.65
CA TYR A 383 -4.14 -29.17 -15.82
C TYR A 383 -3.86 -28.07 -16.83
N PHE A 384 -2.62 -27.57 -16.87
CA PHE A 384 -2.17 -26.61 -17.86
C PHE A 384 -2.36 -27.14 -19.28
N ASP A 385 -1.93 -28.38 -19.53
CA ASP A 385 -2.02 -29.01 -20.86
C ASP A 385 -3.49 -29.16 -21.30
N LEU A 386 -4.41 -29.43 -20.37
CA LEU A 386 -5.85 -29.50 -20.65
C LEU A 386 -6.46 -28.13 -20.99
N VAL A 387 -6.02 -27.06 -20.32
CA VAL A 387 -6.45 -25.69 -20.67
C VAL A 387 -5.87 -25.30 -22.02
N ALA A 388 -4.58 -25.54 -22.24
CA ALA A 388 -3.89 -25.25 -23.50
C ALA A 388 -4.49 -26.01 -24.70
N ALA A 389 -5.00 -27.22 -24.49
CA ALA A 389 -5.73 -28.00 -25.49
C ALA A 389 -7.22 -27.60 -25.61
N GLY A 390 -7.72 -26.66 -24.81
CA GLY A 390 -9.12 -26.23 -24.79
C GLY A 390 -10.11 -27.27 -24.25
N ARG A 391 -9.62 -28.36 -23.64
CA ARG A 391 -10.45 -29.45 -23.11
C ARG A 391 -10.96 -29.18 -21.69
N LYS A 392 -10.22 -28.37 -20.90
CA LYS A 392 -10.66 -27.89 -19.58
C LYS A 392 -11.23 -26.49 -19.73
N THR A 393 -12.54 -26.37 -19.55
CA THR A 393 -13.29 -25.11 -19.72
C THR A 393 -13.70 -24.47 -18.40
N ILE A 394 -13.60 -25.18 -17.27
CA ILE A 394 -13.88 -24.63 -15.94
C ILE A 394 -12.63 -24.71 -15.07
N GLU A 395 -12.14 -23.58 -14.61
CA GLU A 395 -11.14 -23.48 -13.55
C GLU A 395 -11.80 -23.34 -12.18
N VAL A 396 -11.38 -24.16 -11.22
CA VAL A 396 -11.96 -24.16 -9.87
C VAL A 396 -10.98 -23.53 -8.88
N ARG A 397 -11.46 -22.54 -8.13
CA ARG A 397 -10.71 -21.87 -7.06
C ARG A 397 -11.60 -21.67 -5.84
N VAL A 398 -11.02 -21.40 -4.68
CA VAL A 398 -11.78 -20.87 -3.54
C VAL A 398 -11.92 -19.35 -3.67
N GLN A 399 -12.93 -18.77 -3.03
CA GLN A 399 -13.26 -17.34 -3.06
C GLN A 399 -12.29 -16.49 -2.24
N TYR A 400 -10.99 -16.57 -2.56
CA TYR A 400 -9.99 -15.62 -2.06
C TYR A 400 -10.39 -14.18 -2.41
N PRO A 401 -10.09 -13.20 -1.56
CA PRO A 401 -10.48 -11.80 -1.78
C PRO A 401 -10.16 -11.29 -3.19
N ASN A 402 -8.95 -11.54 -3.71
CA ASN A 402 -8.55 -11.16 -5.07
C ASN A 402 -9.37 -11.80 -6.19
N LEU A 403 -9.93 -13.00 -5.99
CA LEU A 403 -10.73 -13.71 -7.00
C LEU A 403 -12.22 -13.36 -6.91
N ARG A 404 -12.69 -12.77 -5.80
CA ARG A 404 -14.10 -12.36 -5.66
C ARG A 404 -14.52 -11.29 -6.67
N LYS A 405 -13.57 -10.47 -7.12
CA LYS A 405 -13.79 -9.39 -8.09
C LYS A 405 -13.67 -9.85 -9.55
N LEU A 406 -13.31 -11.11 -9.79
CA LEU A 406 -13.20 -11.65 -11.15
C LEU A 406 -14.56 -11.56 -11.86
N LYS A 407 -14.57 -11.02 -13.07
CA LYS A 407 -15.80 -10.80 -13.86
C LYS A 407 -15.66 -11.33 -15.27
N VAL A 408 -16.81 -11.51 -15.92
CA VAL A 408 -16.88 -11.87 -17.34
C VAL A 408 -16.12 -10.83 -18.17
N GLY A 409 -15.29 -11.31 -19.09
CA GLY A 409 -14.42 -10.46 -19.91
C GLY A 409 -13.00 -10.28 -19.36
N ASP A 410 -12.75 -10.59 -18.08
CA ASP A 410 -11.40 -10.60 -17.53
C ASP A 410 -10.55 -11.66 -18.23
N HIS A 411 -9.23 -11.46 -18.22
CA HIS A 411 -8.30 -12.43 -18.75
C HIS A 411 -7.52 -13.13 -17.65
N ILE A 412 -7.24 -14.42 -17.84
CA ILE A 412 -6.41 -15.23 -16.96
C ILE A 412 -5.28 -15.81 -17.79
N ARG A 413 -4.04 -15.53 -17.38
CA ARG A 413 -2.84 -16.14 -17.92
C ARG A 413 -2.44 -17.27 -17.01
N PHE A 414 -2.68 -18.50 -17.45
CA PHE A 414 -2.20 -19.66 -16.72
C PHE A 414 -0.71 -19.87 -17.01
N ILE A 415 0.06 -20.19 -15.98
CA ILE A 415 1.51 -20.37 -16.07
C ILE A 415 1.89 -21.76 -15.56
N CYS A 416 2.74 -22.45 -16.29
CA CYS A 416 3.37 -23.69 -15.88
C CYS A 416 4.86 -23.69 -16.28
N GLY A 417 5.73 -23.35 -15.33
CA GLY A 417 7.17 -23.25 -15.60
C GLY A 417 7.48 -22.07 -16.54
N ARG A 418 7.90 -22.36 -17.77
CA ARG A 418 8.18 -21.35 -18.82
C ARG A 418 7.03 -21.20 -19.82
N ASP A 419 6.02 -22.05 -19.74
CA ASP A 419 4.88 -22.03 -20.65
C ASP A 419 3.74 -21.23 -20.04
N ASP A 420 3.02 -20.49 -20.88
CA ASP A 420 1.82 -19.78 -20.48
C ASP A 420 0.71 -19.88 -21.54
N VAL A 421 -0.54 -19.75 -21.10
CA VAL A 421 -1.70 -19.71 -21.98
C VAL A 421 -2.68 -18.65 -21.51
N LEU A 422 -3.15 -17.83 -22.46
CA LEU A 422 -4.11 -16.76 -22.20
C LEU A 422 -5.53 -17.26 -22.42
N THR A 423 -6.39 -16.99 -21.44
CA THR A 423 -7.81 -17.33 -21.47
C THR A 423 -8.65 -16.11 -21.11
N ARG A 424 -9.91 -16.12 -21.56
CA ARG A 424 -10.92 -15.11 -21.25
C ARG A 424 -12.01 -15.74 -20.41
N VAL A 425 -12.41 -15.05 -19.34
CA VAL A 425 -13.50 -15.44 -18.45
C VAL A 425 -14.84 -15.24 -19.15
N ARG A 426 -15.62 -16.30 -19.28
CA ARG A 426 -16.96 -16.31 -19.88
C ARG A 426 -18.07 -16.25 -18.85
N ARG A 427 -17.85 -16.88 -17.70
CA ARG A 427 -18.81 -16.93 -16.58
C ARG A 427 -18.07 -17.14 -15.27
N VAL A 428 -18.61 -16.59 -14.19
CA VAL A 428 -18.15 -16.85 -12.83
C VAL A 428 -19.35 -17.27 -12.00
N ALA A 429 -19.35 -18.51 -11.51
CA ALA A 429 -20.35 -19.05 -10.60
C ALA A 429 -19.76 -19.30 -9.20
N ARG A 430 -20.61 -19.18 -8.18
CA ARG A 430 -20.25 -19.26 -6.77
C ARG A 430 -21.05 -20.35 -6.09
N TYR A 431 -20.35 -21.19 -5.32
CA TYR A 431 -20.92 -22.32 -4.59
C TYR A 431 -20.43 -22.32 -3.14
N ARG A 432 -21.15 -23.01 -2.26
CA ARG A 432 -20.79 -23.13 -0.83
C ARG A 432 -19.77 -24.25 -0.60
N SER A 433 -19.77 -25.30 -1.42
CA SER A 433 -18.84 -26.43 -1.32
C SER A 433 -18.38 -26.95 -2.68
N PHE A 434 -17.35 -27.80 -2.68
CA PHE A 434 -16.91 -28.47 -3.90
C PHE A 434 -17.94 -29.48 -4.42
N GLU A 435 -18.68 -30.15 -3.55
CA GLU A 435 -19.77 -31.05 -3.97
C GLU A 435 -20.84 -30.30 -4.75
N GLU A 436 -21.35 -29.19 -4.20
CA GLU A 436 -22.38 -28.38 -4.85
C GLU A 436 -21.91 -27.92 -6.24
N MET A 437 -20.64 -27.51 -6.34
CA MET A 437 -20.02 -27.13 -7.61
C MET A 437 -19.95 -28.30 -8.59
N PHE A 438 -19.47 -29.48 -8.18
CA PHE A 438 -19.37 -30.65 -9.06
C PHE A 438 -20.73 -31.17 -9.52
N ASP A 439 -21.75 -31.06 -8.66
CA ASP A 439 -23.10 -31.50 -8.97
C ASP A 439 -23.77 -30.56 -9.98
N ALA A 440 -23.44 -29.26 -9.97
CA ALA A 440 -23.96 -28.28 -10.91
C ALA A 440 -23.18 -28.19 -12.23
N GLU A 441 -21.84 -28.17 -12.18
CA GLU A 441 -20.97 -27.89 -13.33
C GLU A 441 -20.55 -29.15 -14.10
N GLY A 442 -20.65 -30.31 -13.44
CA GLY A 442 -20.20 -31.60 -13.96
C GLY A 442 -18.67 -31.80 -13.90
N PRO A 443 -18.19 -33.00 -13.53
CA PRO A 443 -16.76 -33.27 -13.38
C PRO A 443 -15.97 -33.18 -14.70
N SER A 444 -16.61 -33.45 -15.84
CA SER A 444 -15.97 -33.44 -17.17
C SER A 444 -15.50 -32.05 -17.60
N SER A 445 -16.24 -31.01 -17.22
CA SER A 445 -15.92 -29.60 -17.53
C SER A 445 -14.72 -29.09 -16.72
N VAL A 446 -14.50 -29.68 -15.52
CA VAL A 446 -13.42 -29.35 -14.59
C VAL A 446 -12.15 -30.14 -14.90
N ASN A 447 -12.25 -31.44 -15.08
CA ASN A 447 -11.17 -32.30 -15.56
C ASN A 447 -11.76 -33.51 -16.30
N PRO A 448 -11.69 -33.53 -17.63
CA PRO A 448 -12.30 -34.60 -18.42
C PRO A 448 -11.63 -35.97 -18.20
N ASP A 449 -10.42 -36.01 -17.64
CA ASP A 449 -9.62 -37.23 -17.53
C ASP A 449 -9.67 -37.86 -16.12
N SER A 450 -10.59 -37.43 -15.23
CA SER A 450 -10.68 -37.97 -13.86
C SER A 450 -12.14 -38.05 -13.37
N PRO A 451 -12.54 -39.11 -12.66
CA PRO A 451 -13.88 -39.24 -12.09
C PRO A 451 -14.12 -38.27 -10.92
N ARG A 452 -15.38 -37.92 -10.67
CA ARG A 452 -15.82 -36.94 -9.65
C ARG A 452 -15.15 -37.14 -8.30
N ASP A 453 -15.18 -38.35 -7.75
CA ASP A 453 -14.68 -38.61 -6.39
C ASP A 453 -13.16 -38.39 -6.28
N GLN A 454 -12.42 -38.74 -7.33
CA GLN A 454 -10.98 -38.52 -7.38
C GLN A 454 -10.66 -37.01 -7.53
N GLN A 455 -11.46 -36.28 -8.30
CA GLN A 455 -11.32 -34.82 -8.40
C GLN A 455 -11.62 -34.14 -7.05
N LEU A 456 -12.68 -34.55 -6.36
CA LEU A 456 -13.06 -34.04 -5.04
C LEU A 456 -11.95 -34.30 -4.00
N ALA A 457 -11.39 -35.50 -3.98
CA ALA A 457 -10.26 -35.83 -3.10
C ALA A 457 -9.01 -35.00 -3.43
N ASN A 458 -8.70 -34.83 -4.72
CA ASN A 458 -7.54 -34.04 -5.18
C ASN A 458 -7.68 -32.55 -4.86
N ILE A 459 -8.87 -31.96 -5.05
CA ILE A 459 -9.06 -30.55 -4.80
C ILE A 459 -9.04 -30.23 -3.31
N ARG A 460 -9.57 -31.12 -2.45
CA ARG A 460 -9.49 -30.97 -0.99
C ARG A 460 -8.10 -31.13 -0.41
N ARG A 461 -7.22 -31.87 -1.09
CA ARG A 461 -5.77 -31.87 -0.78
C ARG A 461 -5.11 -30.52 -1.02
N ILE A 462 -5.62 -29.74 -1.97
CA ILE A 462 -5.12 -28.39 -2.28
C ILE A 462 -5.81 -27.35 -1.37
N TYR A 463 -7.12 -27.50 -1.18
CA TYR A 463 -7.99 -26.62 -0.42
C TYR A 463 -8.66 -27.39 0.70
N GLY A 464 -8.02 -27.42 1.87
CA GLY A 464 -8.62 -28.00 3.07
C GLY A 464 -9.91 -27.26 3.52
N PRO A 465 -10.60 -27.77 4.55
CA PRO A 465 -11.92 -27.28 4.97
C PRO A 465 -11.99 -25.78 5.23
N GLU A 466 -10.95 -25.20 5.84
CA GLU A 466 -10.89 -23.75 6.11
C GLU A 466 -10.87 -22.89 4.84
N LYS A 467 -10.25 -23.39 3.77
CA LYS A 467 -10.21 -22.70 2.47
C LYS A 467 -11.51 -22.89 1.71
N GLU A 468 -12.10 -24.09 1.79
CA GLU A 468 -13.43 -24.37 1.22
C GLU A 468 -14.50 -23.48 1.88
N ALA A 469 -14.39 -23.22 3.19
CA ALA A 469 -15.29 -22.33 3.94
C ALA A 469 -15.30 -20.87 3.43
N LEU A 470 -14.30 -20.45 2.63
CA LEU A 470 -14.33 -19.15 1.95
C LEU A 470 -15.42 -19.11 0.86
N GLY A 471 -15.91 -20.27 0.43
CA GLY A 471 -16.74 -20.48 -0.75
C GLY A 471 -15.92 -20.92 -1.96
N VAL A 472 -16.59 -21.52 -2.94
CA VAL A 472 -15.99 -22.05 -4.18
C VAL A 472 -16.37 -21.19 -5.38
N LEU A 473 -15.43 -21.04 -6.32
CA LEU A 473 -15.61 -20.39 -7.62
C LEU A 473 -15.45 -21.43 -8.73
N ALA A 474 -16.42 -21.49 -9.63
CA ALA A 474 -16.29 -22.11 -10.94
C ALA A 474 -16.13 -20.98 -11.97
N ILE A 475 -14.97 -20.94 -12.63
CA ILE A 475 -14.61 -19.91 -13.59
C ILE A 475 -14.61 -20.55 -14.97
N GLU A 476 -15.63 -20.24 -15.75
CA GLU A 476 -15.70 -20.70 -17.13
C GLU A 476 -14.74 -19.86 -17.99
N ILE A 477 -13.86 -20.54 -18.71
CA ILE A 477 -12.75 -19.96 -19.47
C ILE A 477 -12.78 -20.45 -20.92
N SER A 478 -12.39 -19.57 -21.83
CA SER A 478 -12.09 -19.92 -23.23
C SER A 478 -10.70 -19.45 -23.60
N LEU A 479 -9.97 -20.24 -24.39
CA LEU A 479 -8.69 -19.82 -24.97
C LEU A 479 -8.85 -18.52 -25.78
N VAL A 480 -7.89 -17.61 -25.61
CA VAL A 480 -7.78 -16.44 -26.49
C VAL A 480 -6.89 -16.82 -27.66
N SER A 481 -7.45 -16.76 -28.87
CA SER A 481 -6.71 -17.06 -30.08
C SER A 481 -5.79 -15.89 -30.42
N PRO A 482 -4.59 -16.10 -31.00
CA PRO A 482 -3.68 -15.02 -31.37
C PRO A 482 -4.28 -13.98 -32.36
N ALA A 483 -5.39 -14.32 -33.02
CA ALA A 483 -6.07 -13.47 -34.00
C ALA A 483 -7.16 -12.56 -33.41
N ASP A 484 -7.48 -12.67 -32.12
CA ASP A 484 -8.58 -11.92 -31.49
C ASP A 484 -8.15 -11.48 -30.07
N PRO A 485 -7.32 -10.42 -29.95
CA PRO A 485 -6.73 -9.97 -28.69
C PRO A 485 -7.73 -9.43 -27.67
#